data_AF-I2Q3R1-F1
#
_entry.id   AF-I2Q3R1-F1
#
_cell.length_a   1.000
_cell.length_b   1.000
_cell.length_c   1.000
_cell.angle_alpha   90.00
_cell.angle_beta   90.00
_cell.angle_gamma   90.00
#
_symmetry.space_group_name_H-M   'P 1'
#
loop_
_entity.id
_entity.type
_entity.pdbx_description
1 polymer ?
#
loop_
_entity_poly.entity_id
_entity_poly.type
_entity_poly.pdbx_seq_one_letter_code
_entity_poly.pdbx_strand_id
1 'polypeptide(L)'
;MDVTMAEAKNPILGQDFLTWLWFKSEKSGWLFKLPDGGEVNVYLEQKISVRGGEGDDAETATVSGPHAQFAEARLGVKSGKRVDRALIRFEQDGETWTVTVKADDFTLNTLRTPKTETRDEEGDDPDAKVLEKLYLLEKCGGFFDALYTQFLNTRLSQGWTGELSDFADWLREGV
;
A
#
# COMPACT_ATOMS: atom_id res chain seq x y z
N MET A 1 8.59 -23.32 15.81
CA MET A 1 8.73 -21.86 15.63
C MET A 1 7.72 -21.24 16.56
N ASP A 2 8.15 -20.41 17.52
CA ASP A 2 7.29 -19.89 18.58
C ASP A 2 6.28 -18.90 17.99
N VAL A 3 4.98 -19.19 18.13
CA VAL A 3 3.88 -18.44 17.49
C VAL A 3 3.90 -16.97 17.95
N THR A 4 4.28 -16.75 19.21
CA THR A 4 4.43 -15.43 19.83
C THR A 4 5.51 -14.57 19.17
N MET A 5 6.63 -15.17 18.75
CA MET A 5 7.70 -14.47 18.03
C MET A 5 7.33 -14.16 16.58
N ALA A 6 6.47 -14.98 15.97
CA ALA A 6 5.95 -14.71 14.63
C ALA A 6 4.94 -13.55 14.66
N GLU A 7 4.08 -13.50 15.68
CA GLU A 7 3.11 -12.42 15.90
C GLU A 7 3.78 -11.06 16.12
N ALA A 8 4.91 -10.99 16.83
CA ALA A 8 5.67 -9.74 16.98
C ALA A 8 6.40 -9.29 15.70
N LYS A 9 6.82 -10.24 14.84
CA LYS A 9 7.55 -9.94 13.58
C LYS A 9 6.63 -9.55 12.42
N ASN A 10 5.37 -10.02 12.41
CA ASN A 10 4.42 -9.72 11.34
C ASN A 10 4.13 -8.21 11.19
N PRO A 11 3.84 -7.45 12.26
CA PRO A 11 3.65 -6.00 12.18
C PRO A 11 4.89 -5.26 11.66
N ILE A 12 6.08 -5.72 12.02
CA ILE A 12 7.35 -5.12 11.57
C ILE A 12 7.50 -5.25 10.05
N LEU A 13 7.14 -6.41 9.50
CA LEU A 13 7.26 -6.67 8.06
C LEU A 13 6.20 -5.90 7.26
N GLY A 14 4.97 -5.83 7.76
CA GLY A 14 3.94 -5.03 7.09
C GLY A 14 4.22 -3.53 7.16
N GLN A 15 4.82 -3.06 8.26
CA GLN A 15 5.29 -1.68 8.37
C GLN A 15 6.45 -1.39 7.42
N ASP A 16 7.42 -2.31 7.32
CA ASP A 16 8.49 -2.22 6.32
C ASP A 16 7.91 -2.14 4.90
N PHE A 17 6.94 -3.01 4.59
CA PHE A 17 6.32 -3.04 3.27
C PHE A 17 5.60 -1.74 2.93
N LEU A 18 4.70 -1.24 3.78
CA LEU A 18 3.96 0.00 3.47
C LEU A 18 4.89 1.22 3.42
N THR A 19 5.95 1.26 4.24
CA THR A 19 6.96 2.32 4.19
C THR A 19 7.76 2.24 2.89
N TRP A 20 8.18 1.05 2.49
CA TRP A 20 8.87 0.82 1.22
C TRP A 20 7.96 1.17 0.04
N LEU A 21 6.69 0.77 0.06
CA LEU A 21 5.75 1.04 -1.01
C LEU A 21 5.58 2.55 -1.23
N TRP A 22 5.46 3.32 -0.14
CA TRP A 22 5.43 4.78 -0.22
C TRP A 22 6.65 5.34 -0.94
N PHE A 23 7.84 5.00 -0.46
CA PHE A 23 9.10 5.42 -1.07
C PHE A 23 9.17 5.02 -2.55
N LYS A 24 8.87 3.76 -2.84
CA LYS A 24 9.04 3.19 -4.17
C LYS A 24 8.06 3.79 -5.17
N SER A 25 6.83 4.06 -4.73
CA SER A 25 5.83 4.80 -5.50
C SER A 25 6.34 6.18 -5.91
N GLU A 26 6.90 6.97 -4.98
CA GLU A 26 7.46 8.28 -5.32
C GLU A 26 8.69 8.17 -6.25
N LYS A 27 9.61 7.24 -5.96
CA LYS A 27 10.87 7.11 -6.71
C LYS A 27 10.67 6.59 -8.13
N SER A 28 9.67 5.74 -8.35
CA SER A 28 9.42 5.09 -9.64
C SER A 28 8.45 5.86 -10.53
N GLY A 29 8.06 7.09 -10.15
CA GLY A 29 7.04 7.85 -10.88
C GLY A 29 5.66 7.21 -10.80
N TRP A 30 5.35 6.56 -9.67
CA TRP A 30 4.08 5.92 -9.32
C TRP A 30 3.75 4.63 -10.07
N LEU A 31 4.49 4.27 -11.11
CA LEU A 31 4.18 3.13 -11.97
C LEU A 31 4.90 1.85 -11.54
N PHE A 32 4.16 0.76 -11.40
CA PHE A 32 4.67 -0.57 -11.10
C PHE A 32 4.29 -1.56 -12.20
N LYS A 33 5.23 -2.45 -12.54
CA LYS A 33 4.98 -3.56 -13.46
C LYS A 33 4.37 -4.73 -12.71
N LEU A 34 3.39 -5.38 -13.32
CA LEU A 34 2.73 -6.57 -12.79
C LEU A 34 3.31 -7.85 -13.42
N PRO A 35 3.17 -9.01 -12.77
CA PRO A 35 3.71 -10.27 -13.27
C PRO A 35 3.15 -10.72 -14.64
N ASP A 36 1.94 -10.29 -14.97
CA ASP A 36 1.26 -10.56 -16.25
C ASP A 36 1.72 -9.63 -17.38
N GLY A 37 2.66 -8.72 -17.11
CA GLY A 37 3.15 -7.72 -18.05
C GLY A 37 2.33 -6.43 -18.08
N GLY A 38 1.23 -6.35 -17.32
CA GLY A 38 0.48 -5.11 -17.13
C GLY A 38 1.22 -4.11 -16.25
N GLU A 39 0.68 -2.89 -16.16
CA GLU A 39 1.21 -1.85 -15.29
C GLU A 39 0.09 -1.23 -14.45
N VAL A 40 0.43 -0.77 -13.25
CA VAL A 40 -0.50 -0.11 -12.33
C VAL A 40 0.16 1.09 -11.70
N ASN A 41 -0.54 2.21 -11.64
CA ASN A 41 -0.11 3.37 -10.86
C ASN A 41 -0.53 3.18 -9.40
N VAL A 42 0.37 3.41 -8.46
CA VAL A 42 0.17 3.19 -7.03
C VAL A 42 0.49 4.47 -6.26
N TYR A 43 -0.53 5.07 -5.66
CA TYR A 43 -0.40 6.30 -4.87
C TYR A 43 -0.72 6.02 -3.41
N LEU A 44 0.11 6.52 -2.50
CA LEU A 44 -0.20 6.57 -1.08
C LEU A 44 -0.57 8.01 -0.76
N GLU A 45 -1.86 8.27 -0.57
CA GLU A 45 -2.41 9.62 -0.59
C GLU A 45 -3.59 9.81 0.35
N GLN A 46 -3.95 11.07 0.57
CA GLN A 46 -4.98 11.58 1.48
C GLN A 46 -4.87 11.20 2.97
N LYS A 47 -4.32 10.05 3.32
CA LYS A 47 -4.17 9.60 4.71
C LYS A 47 -3.02 8.61 4.86
N ILE A 48 -1.99 9.00 5.62
CA ILE A 48 -0.87 8.14 6.03
C ILE A 48 -0.71 8.27 7.55
N SER A 49 -0.55 7.13 8.22
CA SER A 49 -0.20 7.04 9.63
C SER A 49 1.15 6.35 9.77
N VAL A 50 2.02 6.93 10.60
CA VAL A 50 3.31 6.35 10.96
C VAL A 50 3.37 6.09 12.47
N ARG A 51 3.91 4.94 12.87
CA ARG A 51 4.08 4.53 14.26
C ARG A 51 5.53 4.17 14.54
N GLY A 52 6.01 4.52 15.73
CA GLY A 52 7.25 4.00 16.31
C GLY A 52 7.00 3.47 17.73
N GLY A 53 7.90 2.62 18.24
CA GLY A 53 7.73 1.96 19.54
C GLY A 53 6.75 0.78 19.51
N GLU A 54 6.68 0.05 20.63
CA GLU A 54 5.82 -1.12 20.83
C GLU A 54 4.94 -0.94 22.08
N GLY A 55 3.78 -1.59 22.11
CA GLY A 55 2.89 -1.58 23.28
C GLY A 55 2.36 -0.19 23.64
N ASP A 56 2.36 0.11 24.94
CA ASP A 56 1.83 1.36 25.50
C ASP A 56 2.73 2.59 25.24
N ASP A 57 3.99 2.38 24.87
CA ASP A 57 4.95 3.43 24.50
C ASP A 57 4.90 3.76 22.99
N ALA A 58 3.93 3.22 22.26
CA ALA A 58 3.81 3.42 20.82
C ALA A 58 3.38 4.86 20.48
N GLU A 59 4.24 5.59 19.79
CA GLU A 59 3.94 6.91 19.28
C GLU A 59 3.42 6.86 17.85
N THR A 60 2.25 7.45 17.61
CA THR A 60 1.64 7.50 16.26
C THR A 60 1.50 8.95 15.80
N ALA A 61 1.82 9.22 14.53
CA ALA A 61 1.52 10.47 13.85
C ALA A 61 0.67 10.16 12.60
N THR A 62 -0.44 10.87 12.43
CA THR A 62 -1.33 10.69 11.28
C THR A 62 -1.48 12.01 10.55
N VAL A 63 -1.23 11.99 9.25
CA VAL A 63 -1.44 13.13 8.37
C VAL A 63 -2.60 12.79 7.43
N SER A 64 -3.59 13.68 7.34
CA SER A 64 -4.74 13.49 6.47
C SER A 64 -5.22 14.77 5.81
N GLY A 65 -5.64 14.69 4.55
CA GLY A 65 -6.22 15.78 3.77
C GLY A 65 -6.03 15.59 2.26
N PRO A 66 -6.91 16.15 1.42
CA PRO A 66 -6.87 15.97 -0.04
C PRO A 66 -5.60 16.56 -0.70
N HIS A 67 -4.93 17.49 -0.01
CA HIS A 67 -3.65 18.08 -0.42
C HIS A 67 -2.59 17.95 0.68
N ALA A 68 -2.75 16.95 1.56
CA ALA A 68 -1.81 16.72 2.63
C ALA A 68 -0.40 16.53 2.06
N GLN A 69 0.49 17.47 2.38
CA GLN A 69 1.91 17.27 2.18
C GLN A 69 2.38 16.38 3.32
N PHE A 70 2.75 15.14 3.01
CA PHE A 70 3.17 14.15 4.00
C PHE A 70 4.55 14.42 4.60
N ALA A 71 5.01 15.67 4.62
CA ALA A 71 6.30 16.09 5.15
C ALA A 71 6.45 15.71 6.63
N GLU A 72 5.39 15.90 7.45
CA GLU A 72 5.40 15.51 8.86
C GLU A 72 5.47 13.99 9.05
N ALA A 73 4.73 13.22 8.25
CA ALA A 73 4.81 11.76 8.26
C ALA A 73 6.22 11.29 7.84
N ARG A 74 6.81 11.91 6.82
CA ARG A 74 8.16 11.61 6.33
C ARG A 74 9.23 11.97 7.35
N LEU A 75 9.05 13.07 8.10
CA LEU A 75 9.90 13.41 9.24
C LEU A 75 9.80 12.34 10.34
N GLY A 76 8.59 11.83 10.61
CA GLY A 76 8.39 10.68 11.48
C GLY A 76 9.15 9.43 10.99
N VAL A 77 9.13 9.14 9.68
CA VAL A 77 9.91 8.04 9.11
C VAL A 77 11.41 8.27 9.30
N LYS A 78 11.89 9.50 9.08
CA LYS A 78 13.28 9.90 9.32
C LYS A 78 13.69 9.75 10.79
N SER A 79 12.77 9.89 11.73
CA SER A 79 13.00 9.65 13.16
C SER A 79 12.80 8.19 13.59
N GLY A 80 12.63 7.26 12.64
CA GLY A 80 12.52 5.82 12.91
C GLY A 80 11.10 5.27 13.01
N LYS A 81 10.06 6.08 12.78
CA LYS A 81 8.68 5.58 12.65
C LYS A 81 8.51 4.86 11.30
N ARG A 82 7.48 4.04 11.18
CA ARG A 82 7.14 3.33 9.93
C ARG A 82 5.66 3.43 9.67
N VAL A 83 5.24 3.31 8.42
CA VAL A 83 3.83 3.39 8.03
C VAL A 83 3.06 2.23 8.67
N ASP A 84 2.12 2.54 9.57
CA ASP A 84 1.23 1.54 10.19
C ASP A 84 -0.12 1.45 9.46
N ARG A 85 -0.50 2.50 8.74
CA ARG A 85 -1.72 2.54 7.94
C ARG A 85 -1.58 3.52 6.79
N ALA A 86 -2.07 3.14 5.60
CA ALA A 86 -2.11 4.04 4.45
C ALA A 86 -3.39 3.85 3.65
N LEU A 87 -3.94 4.96 3.11
CA LEU A 87 -4.89 4.90 2.00
C LEU A 87 -4.09 4.81 0.70
N ILE A 88 -4.30 3.71 -0.03
CA ILE A 88 -3.67 3.41 -1.30
C ILE A 88 -4.71 3.62 -2.41
N ARG A 89 -4.33 4.34 -3.46
CA ARG A 89 -5.08 4.45 -4.71
C ARG A 89 -4.33 3.69 -5.80
N PHE A 90 -5.01 2.76 -6.45
CA PHE A 90 -4.53 2.06 -7.64
C PHE A 90 -5.22 2.62 -8.88
N GLU A 91 -4.46 2.81 -9.96
CA GLU A 91 -5.02 3.15 -11.28
C GLU A 91 -4.42 2.28 -12.37
N GLN A 92 -5.30 1.62 -13.13
CA GLN A 92 -4.96 0.80 -14.29
C GLN A 92 -6.03 0.99 -15.35
N ASP A 93 -5.64 1.25 -16.60
CA ASP A 93 -6.56 1.32 -17.75
C ASP A 93 -7.76 2.27 -17.59
N GLY A 94 -7.59 3.36 -16.82
CA GLY A 94 -8.66 4.34 -16.55
C GLY A 94 -9.60 3.96 -15.40
N GLU A 95 -9.40 2.79 -14.80
CA GLU A 95 -10.09 2.33 -13.60
C GLU A 95 -9.33 2.73 -12.33
N THR A 96 -10.07 3.05 -11.27
CA THR A 96 -9.49 3.47 -9.99
C THR A 96 -10.03 2.64 -8.84
N TRP A 97 -9.12 2.13 -8.00
CA TRP A 97 -9.43 1.52 -6.71
C TRP A 97 -8.87 2.39 -5.60
N THR A 98 -9.57 2.46 -4.46
CA THR A 98 -9.02 3.05 -3.24
C THR A 98 -9.23 2.11 -2.07
N VAL A 99 -8.19 1.86 -1.28
CA VAL A 99 -8.22 0.92 -0.16
C VAL A 99 -7.34 1.41 0.98
N THR A 100 -7.81 1.29 2.22
CA THR A 100 -7.01 1.56 3.40
C THR A 100 -6.38 0.26 3.88
N VAL A 101 -5.06 0.19 3.92
CA VAL A 101 -4.33 -1.00 4.40
C VAL A 101 -3.74 -0.74 5.78
N LYS A 102 -3.85 -1.73 6.66
CA LYS A 102 -3.26 -1.73 8.00
C LYS A 102 -2.07 -2.69 8.02
N ALA A 103 -0.94 -2.25 8.56
CA ALA A 103 0.32 -2.98 8.47
C ALA A 103 0.39 -4.25 9.34
N ASP A 104 -0.35 -4.32 10.44
CA ASP A 104 -0.22 -5.42 11.39
C ASP A 104 -0.85 -6.73 10.91
N ASP A 105 -1.93 -6.64 10.14
CA ASP A 105 -2.74 -7.77 9.70
C ASP A 105 -3.07 -7.74 8.19
N PHE A 106 -2.59 -6.73 7.45
CA PHE A 106 -2.91 -6.49 6.04
C PHE A 106 -4.42 -6.43 5.74
N THR A 107 -5.24 -6.01 6.71
CA THR A 107 -6.66 -5.82 6.47
C THR A 107 -6.89 -4.72 5.43
N LEU A 108 -7.58 -5.09 4.35
CA LEU A 108 -8.04 -4.19 3.29
C LEU A 108 -9.37 -3.54 3.71
N ASN A 109 -9.28 -2.38 4.36
CA ASN A 109 -10.43 -1.63 4.83
C ASN A 109 -10.93 -0.64 3.78
N THR A 110 -12.24 -0.37 3.78
CA THR A 110 -12.86 0.70 2.96
C THR A 110 -12.57 0.60 1.45
N LEU A 111 -12.37 -0.63 0.93
CA LEU A 111 -12.11 -0.85 -0.48
C LEU A 111 -13.28 -0.32 -1.33
N ARG A 112 -12.99 0.68 -2.16
CA ARG A 112 -13.86 1.17 -3.23
C ARG A 112 -13.27 0.74 -4.55
N THR A 113 -14.05 0.01 -5.32
CA THR A 113 -13.73 -0.41 -6.69
C THR A 113 -14.19 0.66 -7.70
N PRO A 114 -13.81 0.52 -8.98
CA PRO A 114 -14.44 1.23 -10.08
C PRO A 114 -15.97 1.15 -10.03
N LYS A 115 -16.62 2.15 -10.60
CA LYS A 115 -18.08 2.18 -10.73
C LYS A 115 -18.49 1.18 -11.80
N THR A 116 -19.29 0.21 -11.39
CA THR A 116 -19.97 -0.71 -12.30
C THR A 116 -21.31 -0.11 -12.73
N GLU A 117 -21.84 -0.53 -13.88
CA GLU A 117 -23.17 -0.08 -14.31
C GLU A 117 -24.25 -0.60 -13.36
N THR A 118 -25.14 0.29 -12.93
CA THR A 118 -26.19 -0.05 -11.96
C THR A 118 -27.57 -0.24 -12.60
N ARG A 119 -27.74 0.09 -13.88
CA ARG A 119 -29.01 -0.10 -14.59
C ARG A 119 -29.13 -1.54 -15.04
N ASP A 120 -30.30 -2.14 -14.85
CA ASP A 120 -30.63 -3.45 -15.44
C ASP A 120 -31.23 -3.19 -16.83
N GLU A 121 -30.65 -3.77 -17.87
CA GLU A 121 -31.28 -3.81 -19.19
C GLU A 121 -32.15 -5.08 -19.34
N GLU A 122 -33.20 -5.00 -20.16
CA GLU A 122 -34.05 -6.18 -20.43
C GLU A 122 -33.22 -7.28 -21.09
N GLY A 123 -33.01 -8.39 -20.38
CA GLY A 123 -32.25 -9.54 -20.86
C GLY A 123 -30.86 -9.70 -20.24
N ASP A 124 -30.46 -8.80 -19.33
CA ASP A 124 -29.21 -8.95 -18.57
C ASP A 124 -29.24 -10.19 -17.67
N ASP A 125 -28.09 -10.87 -17.60
CA ASP A 125 -27.86 -11.93 -16.63
C ASP A 125 -27.78 -11.32 -15.21
N PRO A 126 -28.65 -11.72 -14.26
CA PRO A 126 -28.61 -11.19 -12.90
C PRO A 126 -27.26 -11.41 -12.20
N ASP A 127 -26.48 -12.42 -12.60
CA ASP A 127 -25.19 -12.72 -11.98
C ASP A 127 -24.04 -11.84 -12.50
N ALA A 128 -24.20 -11.22 -13.68
CA ALA A 128 -23.13 -10.47 -14.35
C ALA A 128 -22.52 -9.38 -13.45
N LYS A 129 -23.36 -8.62 -12.75
CA LYS A 129 -22.93 -7.53 -11.85
C LYS A 129 -22.18 -8.04 -10.63
N VAL A 130 -22.59 -9.20 -10.11
CA VAL A 130 -21.92 -9.82 -8.96
C VAL A 130 -20.55 -10.32 -9.38
N LEU A 131 -20.47 -10.97 -10.55
CA LEU A 131 -19.22 -11.45 -11.13
C LEU A 131 -18.24 -10.31 -11.45
N GLU A 132 -18.73 -9.22 -12.04
CA GLU A 132 -17.93 -8.02 -12.28
C GLU A 132 -17.38 -7.45 -10.95
N LYS A 133 -18.23 -7.37 -9.92
CA LYS A 133 -17.80 -6.88 -8.61
C LYS A 133 -16.75 -7.78 -7.98
N LEU A 134 -16.92 -9.10 -8.04
CA LEU A 134 -15.95 -10.08 -7.55
C LEU A 134 -14.62 -9.94 -8.29
N TYR A 135 -14.66 -9.84 -9.61
CA TYR A 135 -13.47 -9.59 -10.43
C TYR A 135 -12.72 -8.33 -9.97
N LEU A 136 -13.42 -7.21 -9.74
CA LEU A 136 -12.78 -5.97 -9.29
C LEU A 136 -12.15 -6.08 -7.88
N LEU A 137 -12.74 -6.88 -6.99
CA LEU A 137 -12.18 -7.16 -5.66
C LEU A 137 -10.93 -8.03 -5.78
N GLU A 138 -10.99 -9.11 -6.56
CA GLU A 138 -9.85 -10.00 -6.83
C GLU A 138 -8.70 -9.26 -7.50
N LYS A 139 -9.01 -8.38 -8.46
CA LYS A 139 -8.03 -7.53 -9.15
C LYS A 139 -7.26 -6.64 -8.17
N CYS A 140 -7.96 -5.99 -7.24
CA CYS A 140 -7.32 -5.18 -6.20
C CYS A 140 -6.43 -6.02 -5.27
N GLY A 141 -6.87 -7.23 -4.91
CA GLY A 141 -6.05 -8.18 -4.15
C GLY A 141 -4.78 -8.57 -4.92
N GLY A 142 -4.92 -8.88 -6.21
CA GLY A 142 -3.81 -9.21 -7.10
C GLY A 142 -2.77 -8.09 -7.23
N PHE A 143 -3.19 -6.82 -7.27
CA PHE A 143 -2.25 -5.68 -7.21
C PHE A 143 -1.44 -5.71 -5.91
N PHE A 144 -2.12 -5.89 -4.78
CA PHE A 144 -1.47 -5.91 -3.47
C PHE A 144 -0.46 -7.06 -3.35
N ASP A 145 -0.86 -8.27 -3.75
CA ASP A 145 -0.01 -9.46 -3.73
C ASP A 145 1.21 -9.31 -4.64
N ALA A 146 1.03 -8.73 -5.83
CA ALA A 146 2.13 -8.45 -6.75
C ALA A 146 3.15 -7.47 -6.16
N LEU A 147 2.68 -6.39 -5.54
CA LEU A 147 3.53 -5.37 -4.91
C LEU A 147 4.27 -5.93 -3.69
N TYR A 148 3.58 -6.71 -2.86
CA TYR A 148 4.19 -7.37 -1.71
C TYR A 148 5.24 -8.39 -2.13
N THR A 149 4.97 -9.16 -3.20
CA THR A 149 5.95 -10.09 -3.78
C THR A 149 7.20 -9.34 -4.29
N GLN A 150 7.03 -8.21 -4.96
CA GLN A 150 8.16 -7.37 -5.40
C GLN A 150 8.97 -6.84 -4.23
N PHE A 151 8.31 -6.38 -3.16
CA PHE A 151 8.98 -5.98 -1.94
C PHE A 151 9.81 -7.12 -1.36
N LEU A 152 9.23 -8.31 -1.18
CA LEU A 152 9.93 -9.47 -0.61
C LEU A 152 11.12 -9.89 -1.47
N ASN A 153 10.96 -9.93 -2.79
CA ASN A 153 12.05 -10.23 -3.72
C ASN A 153 13.20 -9.23 -3.57
N THR A 154 12.88 -7.94 -3.45
CA THR A 154 13.89 -6.89 -3.25
C THR A 154 14.56 -7.03 -1.87
N ARG A 155 13.76 -7.16 -0.81
CA ARG A 155 14.16 -7.24 0.61
C ARG A 155 15.08 -8.43 0.90
N LEU A 156 14.87 -9.56 0.22
CA LEU A 156 15.64 -10.78 0.40
C LEU A 156 16.78 -10.93 -0.61
N SER A 157 16.91 -10.01 -1.57
CA SER A 157 17.99 -10.02 -2.55
C SER A 157 19.26 -9.33 -2.05
N GLN A 158 20.35 -9.50 -2.80
CA GLN A 158 21.59 -8.74 -2.63
C GLN A 158 21.42 -7.25 -2.99
N GLY A 159 20.35 -6.88 -3.70
CA GLY A 159 20.05 -5.49 -4.09
C GLY A 159 19.49 -4.63 -2.95
N TRP A 160 19.12 -5.23 -1.81
CA TRP A 160 18.51 -4.51 -0.70
C TRP A 160 19.35 -3.35 -0.16
N THR A 161 20.69 -3.48 -0.14
CA THR A 161 21.57 -2.39 0.30
C THR A 161 21.49 -1.17 -0.61
N GLY A 162 21.36 -1.37 -1.93
CA GLY A 162 21.13 -0.28 -2.88
C GLY A 162 19.77 0.37 -2.66
N GLU A 163 18.73 -0.46 -2.49
CA GLU A 163 17.37 0.01 -2.20
C GLU A 163 17.32 0.87 -0.92
N LEU A 164 18.06 0.49 0.13
CA LEU A 164 18.19 1.28 1.36
C LEU A 164 18.94 2.61 1.13
N SER A 165 19.92 2.63 0.23
CA SER A 165 20.60 3.87 -0.15
C SER A 165 19.63 4.83 -0.83
N ASP A 166 18.86 4.33 -1.81
CA ASP A 166 17.83 5.13 -2.50
C ASP A 166 16.76 5.62 -1.54
N PHE A 167 16.37 4.79 -0.56
CA PHE A 167 15.44 5.17 0.50
C PHE A 167 16.01 6.30 1.38
N ALA A 168 17.29 6.24 1.74
CA ALA A 168 17.94 7.29 2.50
C ALA A 168 18.05 8.61 1.71
N ASP A 169 18.29 8.53 0.40
CA ASP A 169 18.30 9.69 -0.51
C ASP A 169 16.92 10.32 -0.58
N TRP A 170 15.89 9.49 -0.76
CA TRP A 170 14.50 9.92 -0.70
C TRP A 170 14.23 10.64 0.63
N LEU A 171 14.56 10.09 1.80
CA LEU A 171 14.34 10.79 3.08
C LEU A 171 15.04 12.17 3.19
N ARG A 172 16.07 12.44 2.38
CA ARG A 172 16.76 13.74 2.32
C ARG A 172 16.09 14.74 1.37
N GLU A 173 15.46 14.27 0.29
CA GLU A 173 14.82 15.11 -0.73
C GLU A 173 13.48 15.74 -0.27
N GLY A 174 12.74 15.08 0.62
CA GLY A 174 11.41 15.52 1.04
C GLY A 174 11.34 16.28 2.35
N VAL A 175 12.42 16.99 2.72
CA VAL A 175 12.49 17.93 3.85
C VAL A 175 12.90 19.30 3.34
#